data_AF-A0A847LG77-F1
#
_entry.id   AF-A0A847LG77-F1
#
_cell.length_a   1.000
_cell.length_b   1.000
_cell.length_c   1.000
_cell.angle_alpha   90.00
_cell.angle_beta   90.00
_cell.angle_gamma   90.00
#
_symmetry.space_group_name_H-M   'P 1'
#
loop_
_entity.id
_entity.type
_entity.pdbx_description
1 polymer ?
#
loop_
_entity_poly.entity_id
_entity_poly.type
_entity_poly.pdbx_seq_one_letter_code
_entity_poly.pdbx_strand_id
1 'polypeptide(L)'
;MAPPPLGFMDYLWAAFDVRWDVPGLGKMPVNKMALAGVAILGLANPGFWFVGAALEVTFLWMTSTDARFQRYVQANRMNVVSAAKNERLQAMMATLDRESTKRLETLNLNLSEINRLMDMSSEGTVQFVKETKQQTLAQLPTFFLKLLVTRRLICQSLERTDVDKLKTEIKDLTRQLDTPDLSEALGKSLRGTIEIQQRRLDNIRRAQENLKLVEMELNRIENQVQLIREEIALDRSPDAITAGIDRINATLGETAQFMDSHSEFLTRINDPAVEEGPLPIPPANLERQ
;
A
#
# COMPACT_ATOMS: atom_id res chain seq x y z
N MET A 1 -7.64 -5.23 -1.01
CA MET A 1 -7.85 -6.45 -1.82
C MET A 1 -7.26 -7.65 -1.09
N ALA A 2 -8.06 -8.69 -0.89
CA ALA A 2 -7.56 -9.98 -0.44
C ALA A 2 -6.61 -10.55 -1.52
N PRO A 3 -5.48 -11.18 -1.15
CA PRO A 3 -4.65 -11.85 -2.14
C PRO A 3 -5.48 -12.90 -2.90
N PRO A 4 -5.25 -13.10 -4.20
CA PRO A 4 -5.99 -14.10 -4.97
C PRO A 4 -5.88 -15.47 -4.30
N PRO A 5 -6.97 -16.26 -4.27
CA PRO A 5 -6.95 -17.58 -3.67
C PRO A 5 -5.84 -18.41 -4.29
N LEU A 6 -5.05 -19.08 -3.46
CA LEU A 6 -3.97 -19.96 -3.92
C LEU A 6 -4.57 -21.06 -4.78
N GLY A 7 -4.11 -21.15 -6.02
CA GLY A 7 -4.46 -22.24 -6.93
C GLY A 7 -3.66 -23.49 -6.61
N PHE A 8 -4.08 -24.63 -7.18
CA PHE A 8 -3.35 -25.89 -7.05
C PHE A 8 -1.89 -25.79 -7.52
N MET A 9 -1.63 -25.03 -8.58
CA MET A 9 -0.28 -24.78 -9.10
C MET A 9 0.62 -24.05 -8.11
N ASP A 10 0.07 -23.19 -7.25
CA ASP A 10 0.85 -22.48 -6.23
C ASP A 10 1.36 -23.46 -5.16
N TYR A 11 0.54 -24.44 -4.80
CA TYR A 11 0.95 -25.50 -3.85
C TYR A 11 1.94 -26.48 -4.47
N LEU A 12 1.84 -26.76 -5.78
CA LEU A 12 2.83 -27.57 -6.51
C LEU A 12 4.19 -26.87 -6.56
N TRP A 13 4.21 -25.59 -6.92
CA TRP A 13 5.44 -24.81 -6.94
C TRP A 13 6.04 -24.65 -5.54
N ALA A 14 5.19 -24.40 -4.53
CA ALA A 14 5.64 -24.37 -3.15
C ALA A 14 6.24 -25.71 -2.73
N ALA A 15 5.58 -26.84 -3.04
CA ALA A 15 6.07 -28.17 -2.71
C ALA A 15 7.43 -28.49 -3.37
N PHE A 16 7.61 -28.08 -4.63
CA PHE A 16 8.88 -28.26 -5.34
C PHE A 16 10.03 -27.44 -4.76
N ASP A 17 9.76 -26.22 -4.26
CA ASP A 17 10.77 -25.34 -3.68
C ASP A 17 10.95 -25.48 -2.16
N VAL A 18 10.22 -26.41 -1.52
CA VAL A 18 10.36 -26.69 -0.08
C VAL A 18 11.79 -27.10 0.25
N ARG A 19 12.34 -26.47 1.29
CA ARG A 19 13.61 -26.85 1.89
C ARG A 19 13.32 -27.60 3.19
N TRP A 20 13.75 -28.85 3.25
CA TRP A 20 13.59 -29.69 4.43
C TRP A 20 14.78 -29.48 5.37
N ASP A 21 14.51 -29.47 6.67
CA ASP A 21 15.55 -29.36 7.68
C ASP A 21 16.19 -30.75 7.89
N VAL A 22 17.44 -30.90 7.46
CA VAL A 22 18.20 -32.16 7.57
C VAL A 22 19.21 -32.04 8.71
N PRO A 23 19.17 -32.93 9.71
CA PRO A 23 20.10 -32.90 10.83
C PRO A 23 21.57 -32.84 10.37
N GLY A 24 22.30 -31.80 10.78
CA GLY A 24 23.71 -31.58 10.46
C GLY A 24 24.01 -30.90 9.12
N LEU A 25 23.02 -30.77 8.22
CA LEU A 25 23.18 -30.18 6.87
C LEU A 25 22.31 -28.93 6.64
N GLY A 26 21.40 -28.62 7.56
CA GLY A 26 20.52 -27.46 7.50
C GLY A 26 19.39 -27.61 6.48
N LYS A 27 18.84 -26.48 6.03
CA LYS A 27 17.69 -26.43 5.12
C LYS A 27 18.11 -26.75 3.68
N MET A 28 17.91 -28.00 3.24
CA MET A 28 18.28 -28.46 1.90
C MET A 28 17.08 -28.57 0.94
N PRO A 29 17.24 -28.18 -0.34
CA PRO A 29 16.21 -28.35 -1.36
C PRO A 29 16.22 -29.79 -1.90
N VAL A 30 15.66 -30.72 -1.11
CA VAL A 30 15.73 -32.17 -1.35
C VAL A 30 15.23 -32.56 -2.75
N ASN A 31 14.12 -31.97 -3.23
CA ASN A 31 13.57 -32.26 -4.56
C ASN A 31 14.55 -31.91 -5.69
N LYS A 32 15.21 -30.75 -5.62
CA LYS A 32 16.21 -30.32 -6.61
C LYS A 32 17.43 -31.24 -6.61
N MET A 33 17.85 -31.70 -5.43
CA MET A 33 18.95 -32.63 -5.28
C MET A 33 18.60 -34.03 -5.80
N ALA A 34 17.38 -34.51 -5.52
CA ALA A 34 16.87 -35.78 -6.04
C ALA A 34 16.79 -35.76 -7.56
N LEU A 35 16.29 -34.66 -8.15
CA LEU A 35 16.21 -34.48 -9.59
C LEU A 35 17.60 -34.45 -10.25
N ALA A 36 18.58 -33.77 -9.62
CA ALA A 36 19.97 -33.78 -10.06
C ALA A 36 20.59 -35.20 -10.00
N GLY A 37 20.33 -35.95 -8.93
CA GLY A 37 20.79 -37.33 -8.78
C GLY A 37 20.19 -38.28 -9.84
N VAL A 38 18.89 -38.18 -10.09
CA VAL A 38 18.19 -38.94 -11.15
C VAL A 38 18.74 -38.58 -12.54
N ALA A 39 19.01 -37.30 -12.79
CA ALA A 39 19.56 -36.86 -14.07
C ALA A 39 20.92 -37.51 -14.35
N ILE A 40 21.81 -37.56 -13.35
CA ILE A 40 23.12 -38.21 -13.43
C ILE A 40 22.97 -39.73 -13.65
N LEU A 41 22.12 -40.39 -12.86
CA LEU A 41 21.88 -41.83 -12.99
C LEU A 41 21.31 -42.21 -14.35
N GLY A 42 20.48 -41.35 -14.93
CA GLY A 42 19.90 -41.60 -16.25
C GLY A 42 20.88 -41.51 -17.41
N LEU A 43 22.07 -40.93 -17.22
CA LEU A 43 23.17 -41.04 -18.19
C LEU A 43 23.68 -42.48 -18.32
N ALA A 44 23.58 -43.28 -17.25
CA ALA A 44 23.93 -44.70 -17.28
C ALA A 44 22.77 -45.56 -17.82
N ASN A 45 21.52 -45.20 -17.50
CA ASN A 45 20.35 -45.87 -18.03
C ASN A 45 19.15 -44.91 -18.13
N PRO A 46 18.64 -44.60 -19.35
CA PRO A 46 17.52 -43.69 -19.56
C PRO A 46 16.24 -44.05 -18.77
N GLY A 47 16.08 -45.32 -18.36
CA GLY A 47 14.98 -45.76 -17.50
C GLY A 47 14.89 -45.01 -16.16
N PHE A 48 16.02 -44.57 -15.60
CA PHE A 48 16.02 -43.80 -14.35
C PHE A 48 15.33 -42.43 -14.49
N TRP A 49 15.38 -41.80 -15.66
CA TRP A 49 14.68 -40.53 -15.89
C TRP A 49 13.16 -40.71 -15.75
N PHE A 50 12.60 -41.78 -16.31
CA PHE A 50 11.16 -42.06 -16.21
C PHE A 50 10.73 -42.40 -14.78
N VAL A 51 11.51 -43.23 -14.09
CA VAL A 51 11.22 -43.59 -12.69
C VAL A 51 11.30 -42.37 -11.78
N GLY A 52 12.33 -41.54 -11.91
CA GLY A 52 12.47 -40.34 -11.10
C GLY A 52 11.40 -39.30 -11.41
N ALA A 53 11.02 -39.12 -12.67
CA ALA A 53 9.90 -38.25 -13.03
C ALA A 53 8.57 -38.72 -12.42
N ALA A 54 8.29 -40.02 -12.45
CA ALA A 54 7.07 -40.57 -11.86
C ALA A 54 7.04 -40.42 -10.32
N LEU A 55 8.19 -40.63 -9.66
CA LEU A 55 8.32 -40.42 -8.22
C LEU A 55 8.14 -38.95 -7.83
N GLU A 56 8.74 -38.02 -8.56
CA GLU A 56 8.60 -36.59 -8.31
C GLU A 56 7.15 -36.13 -8.48
N VAL A 57 6.47 -36.55 -9.56
CA VAL A 57 5.05 -36.22 -9.78
C VAL A 57 4.17 -36.76 -8.65
N THR A 58 4.42 -38.00 -8.21
CA THR A 58 3.67 -38.62 -7.11
C THR A 58 3.90 -37.88 -5.79
N PHE A 59 5.16 -37.53 -5.50
CA PHE A 59 5.54 -36.79 -4.30
C PHE A 59 4.91 -35.39 -4.26
N LEU A 60 5.01 -34.64 -5.37
CA LEU A 60 4.43 -33.31 -5.48
C LEU A 60 2.91 -33.36 -5.35
N TRP A 61 2.25 -34.32 -6.00
CA TRP A 61 0.81 -34.49 -5.88
C TRP A 61 0.38 -34.79 -4.43
N MET A 62 1.09 -35.67 -3.73
CA MET A 62 0.79 -36.04 -2.35
C MET A 62 1.00 -34.86 -1.38
N THR A 63 2.11 -34.14 -1.53
CA THR A 63 2.44 -32.98 -0.66
C THR A 63 1.53 -31.78 -0.92
N SER A 64 1.24 -31.45 -2.19
CA SER A 64 0.35 -30.34 -2.53
C SER A 64 -1.12 -30.58 -2.16
N THR A 65 -1.54 -31.83 -2.00
CA THR A 65 -2.90 -32.18 -1.57
C THR A 65 -3.04 -32.29 -0.04
N ASP A 66 -1.93 -32.28 0.71
CA ASP A 66 -1.95 -32.35 2.16
C ASP A 66 -2.47 -31.06 2.81
N ALA A 67 -3.47 -31.19 3.69
CA ALA A 67 -4.12 -30.05 4.32
C ALA A 67 -3.20 -29.27 5.27
N ARG A 68 -2.20 -29.92 5.89
CA ARG A 68 -1.25 -29.23 6.78
C ARG A 68 -0.26 -28.42 5.96
N PHE A 69 0.22 -28.99 4.85
CA PHE A 69 1.09 -28.29 3.91
C PHE A 69 0.40 -27.06 3.31
N GLN A 70 -0.85 -27.20 2.84
CA GLN A 70 -1.63 -26.08 2.33
C GLN A 70 -1.80 -24.96 3.38
N ARG A 71 -2.13 -25.32 4.63
CA ARG A 71 -2.23 -24.35 5.74
C ARG A 71 -0.91 -23.65 6.03
N TYR A 72 0.21 -24.38 5.99
CA TYR A 72 1.54 -23.80 6.18
C TYR A 72 1.87 -22.77 5.08
N VAL A 73 1.64 -23.12 3.81
CA VAL A 73 1.86 -22.21 2.68
C VAL A 73 0.96 -20.97 2.77
N GLN A 74 -0.31 -21.15 3.11
CA GLN A 74 -1.25 -20.05 3.35
C GLN A 74 -0.77 -19.13 4.47
N ALA A 75 -0.40 -19.68 5.62
CA ALA A 75 0.10 -18.91 6.76
C ALA A 75 1.39 -18.16 6.44
N ASN A 76 2.34 -18.82 5.76
CA ASN A 76 3.59 -18.19 5.36
C ASN A 76 3.36 -17.02 4.39
N ARG A 77 2.46 -17.19 3.40
CA ARG A 77 2.08 -16.11 2.48
C ARG A 77 1.44 -14.95 3.23
N MET A 78 0.54 -15.22 4.17
CA MET A 78 -0.07 -14.19 5.00
C MET A 78 0.96 -13.43 5.84
N ASN A 79 1.95 -14.13 6.41
CA ASN A 79 3.04 -13.51 7.17
C ASN A 79 3.91 -12.60 6.30
N VAL A 80 4.33 -13.06 5.12
CA VAL A 80 5.12 -12.24 4.18
C VAL A 80 4.34 -11.00 3.73
N VAL A 81 3.06 -11.16 3.37
CA VAL A 81 2.20 -10.03 2.98
C VAL A 81 2.03 -9.04 4.13
N SER A 82 1.89 -9.53 5.36
CA SER A 82 1.72 -8.69 6.55
C SER A 82 3.01 -7.95 6.91
N ALA A 83 4.16 -8.62 6.82
CA ALA A 83 5.48 -8.00 7.03
C ALA A 83 5.73 -6.88 6.02
N ALA A 84 5.50 -7.13 4.73
CA ALA A 84 5.65 -6.13 3.68
C ALA A 84 4.70 -4.92 3.86
N LYS A 85 3.46 -5.16 4.34
CA LYS A 85 2.53 -4.07 4.69
C LYS A 85 3.06 -3.24 5.85
N ASN A 86 3.55 -3.89 6.91
CA ASN A 86 4.10 -3.19 8.07
C ASN A 86 5.33 -2.37 7.72
N GLU A 87 6.24 -2.91 6.90
CA GLU A 87 7.42 -2.19 6.42
C GLU A 87 7.03 -0.93 5.63
N ARG A 88 6.04 -1.02 4.73
CA ARG A 88 5.52 0.14 4.00
C ARG A 88 4.91 1.20 4.92
N LEU A 89 4.16 0.80 5.94
CA LEU A 89 3.58 1.73 6.92
C LEU A 89 4.67 2.44 7.73
N GLN A 90 5.70 1.70 8.16
CA GLN A 90 6.85 2.28 8.86
C GLN A 90 7.62 3.25 7.96
N ALA A 91 7.83 2.92 6.69
CA ALA A 91 8.45 3.81 5.72
C ALA A 91 7.65 5.10 5.55
N MET A 92 6.31 5.02 5.44
CA MET A 92 5.44 6.21 5.40
C MET A 92 5.59 7.08 6.65
N MET A 93 5.56 6.47 7.84
CA MET A 93 5.73 7.18 9.11
C MET A 93 7.10 7.87 9.22
N ALA A 94 8.17 7.23 8.74
CA ALA A 94 9.51 7.79 8.75
C ALA A 94 9.66 9.04 7.86
N THR A 95 8.78 9.19 6.87
CA THR A 95 8.76 10.39 6.02
C THR A 95 7.94 11.54 6.59
N LEU A 96 7.21 11.38 7.69
CA LEU A 96 6.37 12.46 8.23
C LEU A 96 7.23 13.59 8.82
N ASP A 97 6.77 14.83 8.64
CA ASP A 97 7.29 15.99 9.36
C ASP A 97 6.69 16.08 10.78
N ARG A 98 7.28 16.94 11.63
CA ARG A 98 6.91 17.05 13.04
C ARG A 98 5.44 17.44 13.26
N GLU A 99 4.86 18.26 12.38
CA GLU A 99 3.45 18.63 12.47
C GLU A 99 2.56 17.41 12.20
N SER A 100 2.81 16.71 11.09
CA SER A 100 2.05 15.52 10.70
C SER A 100 2.16 14.40 11.73
N THR A 101 3.34 14.19 12.31
CA THR A 101 3.54 13.22 13.41
C THR A 101 2.65 13.57 14.61
N LYS A 102 2.64 14.84 15.05
CA LYS A 102 1.83 15.27 16.18
C LYS A 102 0.33 15.10 15.90
N ARG A 103 -0.13 15.39 14.68
CA ARG A 103 -1.53 15.18 14.27
C ARG A 103 -1.92 13.70 14.35
N LEU A 104 -1.07 12.81 13.82
CA LEU A 104 -1.28 11.36 13.88
C LEU A 104 -1.28 10.84 15.33
N GLU A 105 -0.36 11.31 16.17
CA GLU A 105 -0.32 10.96 17.59
C GLU A 105 -1.61 11.40 18.31
N THR A 106 -2.07 12.61 18.06
CA THR A 106 -3.31 13.15 18.65
C THR A 106 -4.52 12.31 18.23
N LEU A 107 -4.61 11.93 16.96
CA LEU A 107 -5.65 11.02 16.46
C LEU A 107 -5.61 9.67 17.18
N ASN A 108 -4.43 9.05 17.27
CA ASN A 108 -4.24 7.75 17.92
C ASN A 108 -4.61 7.80 19.41
N LEU A 109 -4.26 8.88 20.11
CA LEU A 109 -4.66 9.10 21.50
C LEU A 109 -6.18 9.14 21.63
N ASN A 110 -6.86 9.92 20.78
CA ASN A 110 -8.33 9.99 20.80
C ASN A 110 -8.99 8.63 20.51
N LEU A 111 -8.46 7.88 19.54
CA LEU A 111 -8.96 6.54 19.22
C LEU A 111 -8.73 5.54 20.36
N SER A 112 -7.59 5.64 21.06
CA SER A 112 -7.30 4.80 22.23
C SER A 112 -8.26 5.09 23.39
N GLU A 113 -8.61 6.36 23.61
CA GLU A 113 -9.59 6.75 24.62
C GLU A 113 -11.00 6.29 24.24
N ILE A 114 -11.41 6.41 22.96
CA ILE A 114 -12.67 5.84 22.48
C ILE A 114 -12.71 4.33 22.75
N ASN A 115 -11.67 3.59 22.38
CA ASN A 115 -11.57 2.14 22.67
C ASN A 115 -11.71 1.84 24.16
N ARG A 116 -11.00 2.58 25.02
CA ARG A 116 -11.08 2.41 26.47
C ARG A 116 -12.48 2.65 27.02
N LEU A 117 -13.14 3.72 26.58
CA LEU A 117 -14.50 4.05 27.01
C LEU A 117 -15.53 3.00 26.57
N MET A 118 -15.33 2.43 25.38
CA MET A 118 -16.16 1.33 24.88
C MET A 118 -15.94 0.02 25.64
N ASP A 119 -14.69 -0.32 25.98
CA ASP A 119 -14.39 -1.54 26.73
C ASP A 119 -15.03 -1.53 28.13
N MET A 120 -15.08 -0.36 28.78
CA MET A 120 -15.70 -0.20 30.10
C MET A 120 -17.23 -0.32 30.10
N SER A 121 -17.89 -0.10 28.96
CA SER A 121 -19.36 -0.08 28.82
C SER A 121 -19.92 -1.35 28.17
N SER A 122 -19.05 -2.26 27.72
CA SER A 122 -19.44 -3.45 26.95
C SER A 122 -19.84 -4.67 27.79
N GLU A 123 -20.13 -4.54 29.09
CA GLU A 123 -20.72 -5.62 29.91
C GLU A 123 -22.10 -6.01 29.33
N GLY A 124 -22.12 -6.98 28.41
CA GLY A 124 -23.33 -7.49 27.73
C GLY A 124 -23.36 -7.34 26.21
N THR A 125 -22.37 -6.69 25.58
CA THR A 125 -22.31 -6.61 24.11
C THR A 125 -21.78 -7.93 23.50
N VAL A 126 -22.44 -8.43 22.46
CA VAL A 126 -22.03 -9.66 21.75
C VAL A 126 -20.60 -9.50 21.21
N GLN A 127 -19.75 -10.51 21.44
CA GLN A 127 -18.33 -10.51 21.05
C GLN A 127 -18.08 -10.09 19.59
N PHE A 128 -18.95 -10.52 18.67
CA PHE A 128 -18.89 -10.15 17.25
C PHE A 128 -19.03 -8.63 16.99
N VAL A 129 -19.92 -7.96 17.71
CA VAL A 129 -20.11 -6.51 17.60
C VAL A 129 -18.87 -5.79 18.09
N LYS A 130 -18.26 -6.26 19.19
CA LYS A 130 -17.01 -5.71 19.71
C LYS A 130 -15.86 -5.83 18.70
N GLU A 131 -15.69 -6.99 18.08
CA GLU A 131 -14.64 -7.24 17.09
C GLU A 131 -14.80 -6.35 15.84
N THR A 132 -16.04 -6.21 15.36
CA THR A 132 -16.36 -5.34 14.22
C THR A 132 -16.03 -3.88 14.53
N LYS A 133 -16.41 -3.38 15.73
CA LYS A 133 -16.11 -2.02 16.19
C LYS A 133 -14.60 -1.75 16.24
N GLN A 134 -13.83 -2.70 16.81
CA GLN A 134 -12.37 -2.59 16.89
C GLN A 134 -11.71 -2.58 15.51
N GLN A 135 -12.19 -3.41 14.58
CA GLN A 135 -11.66 -3.45 13.22
C GLN A 135 -11.86 -2.11 12.48
N THR A 136 -13.02 -1.46 12.63
CA THR A 136 -13.29 -0.16 12.00
C THR A 136 -12.34 0.91 12.53
N LEU A 137 -12.16 0.98 13.86
CA LEU A 137 -11.25 1.95 14.48
C LEU A 137 -9.78 1.72 14.11
N ALA A 138 -9.36 0.46 13.95
CA ALA A 138 -8.00 0.12 13.56
C ALA A 138 -7.64 0.56 12.12
N GLN A 139 -8.63 0.76 11.25
CA GLN A 139 -8.39 1.17 9.87
C GLN A 139 -8.16 2.68 9.74
N LEU A 140 -8.79 3.50 10.59
CA LEU A 140 -8.74 4.96 10.48
C LEU A 140 -7.33 5.57 10.51
N PRO A 141 -6.41 5.15 11.40
CA PRO A 141 -5.04 5.64 11.39
C PRO A 141 -4.32 5.41 10.06
N THR A 142 -4.62 4.31 9.37
CA THR A 142 -3.99 3.99 8.08
C THR A 142 -4.45 4.94 6.98
N PHE A 143 -5.76 5.25 6.91
CA PHE A 143 -6.27 6.23 5.95
C PHE A 143 -5.74 7.63 6.24
N PHE A 144 -5.75 8.03 7.51
CA PHE A 144 -5.22 9.31 7.94
C PHE A 144 -3.73 9.47 7.62
N LEU A 145 -2.92 8.43 7.87
CA LEU A 145 -1.50 8.40 7.51
C LEU A 145 -1.29 8.62 6.00
N LYS A 146 -2.10 7.96 5.15
CA LYS A 146 -1.99 8.14 3.69
C LYS A 146 -2.32 9.57 3.26
N LEU A 147 -3.30 10.22 3.89
CA LEU A 147 -3.62 11.62 3.64
C LEU A 147 -2.48 12.55 4.09
N LEU A 148 -1.82 12.27 5.22
CA LEU A 148 -0.65 13.04 5.66
C LEU A 148 0.53 12.91 4.68
N VAL A 149 0.82 11.69 4.21
CA VAL A 149 1.86 11.45 3.19
C VAL A 149 1.51 12.19 1.89
N THR A 150 0.25 12.12 1.47
CA THR A 150 -0.27 12.86 0.31
C THR A 150 -0.01 14.36 0.45
N ARG A 151 -0.42 14.96 1.58
CA ARG A 151 -0.20 16.38 1.88
C ARG A 151 1.27 16.74 1.71
N ARG A 152 2.17 15.97 2.33
CA ARG A 152 3.61 16.19 2.26
C ARG A 152 4.11 16.18 0.82
N LEU A 153 3.73 15.20 0.02
CA LEU A 153 4.19 15.10 -1.37
C LEU A 153 3.71 16.29 -2.22
N ILE A 154 2.47 16.75 -1.99
CA ILE A 154 1.93 17.95 -2.65
C ILE A 154 2.73 19.18 -2.23
N CYS A 155 2.96 19.39 -0.93
CA CYS A 155 3.77 20.51 -0.42
C CYS A 155 5.17 20.51 -1.02
N GLN A 156 5.85 19.35 -1.04
CA GLN A 156 7.18 19.20 -1.62
C GLN A 156 7.22 19.54 -3.11
N SER A 157 6.17 19.19 -3.87
CA SER A 157 6.04 19.53 -5.29
C SER A 157 5.86 21.05 -5.49
N LEU A 158 5.04 21.67 -4.63
CA LEU A 158 4.78 23.12 -4.66
C LEU A 158 6.00 23.95 -4.26
N GLU A 159 6.75 23.53 -3.24
CA GLU A 159 7.97 24.23 -2.77
C GLU A 159 9.08 24.28 -3.83
N ARG A 160 9.18 23.27 -4.69
CA ARG A 160 10.18 23.21 -5.75
C ARG A 160 9.90 24.17 -6.92
N THR A 161 8.74 24.83 -6.93
CA THR A 161 8.26 25.57 -8.09
C THR A 161 7.99 27.04 -7.78
N ASP A 162 8.59 27.94 -8.56
CA ASP A 162 8.37 29.38 -8.47
C ASP A 162 7.27 29.82 -9.46
N VAL A 163 6.06 30.01 -8.94
CA VAL A 163 4.87 30.35 -9.74
C VAL A 163 4.99 31.71 -10.41
N ASP A 164 5.64 32.67 -9.75
CA ASP A 164 5.73 34.04 -10.26
C ASP A 164 6.80 34.15 -11.35
N LYS A 165 7.91 33.41 -11.22
CA LYS A 165 8.85 33.22 -12.34
C LYS A 165 8.17 32.57 -13.54
N LEU A 166 7.41 31.49 -13.32
CA LEU A 166 6.71 30.79 -14.40
C LEU A 166 5.73 31.70 -15.15
N LYS A 167 4.94 32.52 -14.43
CA LYS A 167 4.05 33.52 -15.05
C LYS A 167 4.82 34.57 -15.83
N THR A 168 5.96 35.02 -15.31
CA THR A 168 6.82 36.01 -15.97
C THR A 168 7.42 35.45 -17.26
N GLU A 169 7.94 34.22 -17.22
CA GLU A 169 8.45 33.49 -18.40
C GLU A 169 7.38 33.34 -19.48
N ILE A 170 6.14 32.94 -19.12
CA ILE A 170 5.02 32.85 -20.07
C ILE A 170 4.75 34.20 -20.74
N LYS A 171 4.73 35.28 -19.95
CA LYS A 171 4.48 36.63 -20.43
C LYS A 171 5.58 37.10 -21.40
N ASP A 172 6.83 36.81 -21.08
CA ASP A 172 7.97 37.21 -21.93
C ASP A 172 8.02 36.40 -23.23
N LEU A 173 7.74 35.09 -23.17
CA LEU A 173 7.61 34.25 -24.37
C LEU A 173 6.45 34.69 -25.27
N THR A 174 5.33 35.12 -24.67
CA THR A 174 4.19 35.63 -25.44
C THR A 174 4.54 36.94 -26.13
N ARG A 175 5.26 37.85 -25.47
CA ARG A 175 5.76 39.09 -26.10
C ARG A 175 6.73 38.81 -27.26
N GLN A 176 7.60 37.81 -27.12
CA GLN A 176 8.49 37.39 -28.21
C GLN A 176 7.71 36.85 -29.41
N LEU A 177 6.60 36.16 -29.16
CA LEU A 177 5.72 35.65 -30.23
C LEU A 177 5.03 36.79 -31.01
N ASP A 178 4.74 37.92 -30.35
CA ASP A 178 4.10 39.09 -30.95
C ASP A 178 5.08 40.02 -31.72
N THR A 179 6.37 39.65 -31.79
CA THR A 179 7.39 40.47 -32.45
C THR A 179 7.21 40.45 -33.99
N PRO A 180 7.23 41.61 -34.68
CA PRO A 180 7.20 41.65 -36.13
C PRO A 180 8.41 40.94 -36.74
N ASP A 181 8.22 40.24 -37.86
CA ASP A 181 9.29 39.55 -38.63
C ASP A 181 9.82 38.24 -38.01
N LEU A 182 9.01 37.58 -37.18
CA LEU A 182 9.33 36.27 -36.60
C LEU A 182 9.26 35.14 -37.65
N SER A 183 10.32 34.33 -37.76
CA SER A 183 10.31 33.14 -38.62
C SER A 183 9.24 32.12 -38.17
N GLU A 184 8.64 31.42 -39.12
CA GLU A 184 7.57 30.44 -38.85
C GLU A 184 8.02 29.31 -37.92
N ALA A 185 9.26 28.82 -38.09
CA ALA A 185 9.86 27.79 -37.25
C ALA A 185 10.03 28.25 -35.80
N LEU A 186 10.50 29.48 -35.57
CA LEU A 186 10.67 30.06 -34.24
C LEU A 186 9.31 30.31 -33.58
N GLY A 187 8.33 30.81 -34.33
CA GLY A 187 6.96 30.98 -33.84
C GLY A 187 6.30 29.67 -33.41
N LYS A 188 6.53 28.57 -34.15
CA LYS A 188 6.05 27.24 -33.76
C LYS A 188 6.69 26.76 -32.45
N SER A 189 8.00 26.94 -32.30
CA SER A 189 8.74 26.54 -31.09
C SER A 189 8.31 27.34 -29.85
N LEU A 190 8.15 28.66 -29.99
CA LEU A 190 7.66 29.53 -28.91
C LEU A 190 6.25 29.13 -28.47
N ARG A 191 5.33 28.89 -29.41
CA ARG A 191 3.96 28.41 -29.08
C ARG A 191 3.98 27.10 -28.30
N GLY A 192 4.78 26.13 -28.74
CA GLY A 192 4.93 24.86 -28.02
C GLY A 192 5.49 25.03 -26.61
N THR A 193 6.46 25.93 -26.44
CA THR A 193 7.03 26.24 -25.12
C THR A 193 6.01 26.92 -24.21
N ILE A 194 5.25 27.90 -24.72
CA ILE A 194 4.17 28.55 -23.98
C ILE A 194 3.12 27.53 -23.53
N GLU A 195 2.71 26.61 -24.42
CA GLU A 195 1.75 25.56 -24.08
C GLU A 195 2.25 24.66 -22.93
N ILE A 196 3.52 24.25 -22.97
CA ILE A 196 4.13 23.46 -21.89
C ILE A 196 4.12 24.25 -20.57
N GLN A 197 4.52 25.52 -20.59
CA GLN A 197 4.57 26.35 -19.38
C GLN A 197 3.16 26.63 -18.80
N GLN A 198 2.16 26.82 -19.66
CA GLN A 198 0.76 26.94 -19.24
C GLN A 198 0.24 25.66 -18.60
N ARG A 199 0.51 24.49 -19.19
CA ARG A 199 0.17 23.18 -18.59
C ARG A 199 0.82 23.00 -17.23
N ARG A 200 2.10 23.40 -17.07
CA ARG A 200 2.78 23.38 -15.78
C ARG A 200 2.08 24.29 -14.75
N LEU A 201 1.69 25.50 -15.15
CA LEU A 201 0.97 26.44 -14.28
C LEU A 201 -0.38 25.87 -13.82
N ASP A 202 -1.14 25.25 -14.73
CA ASP A 202 -2.42 24.64 -14.40
C ASP A 202 -2.27 23.43 -13.48
N ASN A 203 -1.23 22.62 -13.66
CA ASN A 203 -0.91 21.52 -12.74
C ASN A 203 -0.62 22.03 -11.32
N ILE A 204 0.09 23.15 -11.19
CA ILE A 204 0.35 23.77 -9.87
C ILE A 204 -0.95 24.26 -9.22
N ARG A 205 -1.83 24.92 -9.98
CA ARG A 205 -3.13 25.38 -9.46
C ARG A 205 -3.95 24.21 -8.94
N ARG A 206 -4.03 23.12 -9.71
CA ARG A 206 -4.71 21.88 -9.29
C ARG A 206 -4.07 21.28 -8.04
N ALA A 207 -2.74 21.27 -7.95
CA ALA A 207 -2.05 20.79 -6.76
C ALA A 207 -2.36 21.65 -5.51
N GLN A 208 -2.49 22.97 -5.66
CA GLN A 208 -2.91 23.87 -4.58
C GLN A 208 -4.36 23.64 -4.14
N GLU A 209 -5.27 23.41 -5.09
CA GLU A 209 -6.66 23.05 -4.79
C GLU A 209 -6.73 21.71 -4.06
N ASN A 210 -6.02 20.71 -4.55
CA ASN A 210 -5.96 19.38 -3.93
C ASN A 210 -5.35 19.44 -2.52
N LEU A 211 -4.33 20.28 -2.29
CA LEU A 211 -3.78 20.49 -0.96
C LEU A 211 -4.86 20.97 0.01
N LYS A 212 -5.66 21.97 -0.39
CA LYS A 212 -6.77 22.48 0.44
C LYS A 212 -7.79 21.39 0.74
N LEU A 213 -8.14 20.58 -0.26
CA LEU A 213 -9.07 19.46 -0.08
C LEU A 213 -8.54 18.43 0.93
N VAL A 214 -7.27 18.04 0.80
CA VAL A 214 -6.63 17.09 1.72
C VAL A 214 -6.55 17.66 3.13
N GLU A 215 -6.22 18.94 3.29
CA GLU A 215 -6.19 19.60 4.61
C GLU A 215 -7.57 19.67 5.26
N MET A 216 -8.61 20.00 4.48
CA MET A 216 -9.99 19.96 4.95
C MET A 216 -10.40 18.56 5.40
N GLU A 217 -10.01 17.52 4.66
CA GLU A 217 -10.31 16.13 4.99
C GLU A 217 -9.62 15.67 6.27
N LEU A 218 -8.33 16.02 6.43
CA LEU A 218 -7.60 15.76 7.66
C LEU A 218 -8.28 16.43 8.87
N ASN A 219 -8.64 17.72 8.74
CA ASN A 219 -9.33 18.47 9.80
C ASN A 219 -10.71 17.86 10.11
N ARG A 220 -11.45 17.43 9.08
CA ARG A 220 -12.76 16.80 9.22
C ARG A 220 -12.67 15.52 10.04
N ILE A 221 -11.71 14.64 9.71
CA ILE A 221 -11.49 13.38 10.44
C ILE A 221 -11.14 13.66 11.91
N GLU A 222 -10.23 14.59 12.17
CA GLU A 222 -9.83 14.95 13.54
C GLU A 222 -11.01 15.45 14.37
N ASN A 223 -11.78 16.39 13.82
CA ASN A 223 -12.97 16.94 14.49
C ASN A 223 -14.03 15.86 14.74
N GLN A 224 -14.26 14.97 13.78
CA GLN A 224 -15.23 13.89 13.91
C GLN A 224 -14.84 12.90 15.00
N VAL A 225 -13.56 12.51 15.07
CA VAL A 225 -13.05 11.63 16.12
C VAL A 225 -13.12 12.31 17.48
N GLN A 226 -12.80 13.60 17.57
CA GLN A 226 -12.92 14.36 18.80
C GLN A 226 -14.38 14.42 19.28
N LEU A 227 -15.32 14.75 18.39
CA LEU A 227 -16.75 14.81 18.70
C LEU A 227 -17.25 13.47 19.24
N ILE A 228 -16.90 12.36 18.58
CA ILE A 228 -17.34 11.03 19.00
C ILE A 228 -16.77 10.66 20.37
N ARG A 229 -15.51 11.00 20.63
CA ARG A 229 -14.91 10.82 21.95
C ARG A 229 -15.67 11.60 23.03
N GLU A 230 -16.05 12.85 22.75
CA GLU A 230 -16.81 13.70 23.66
C GLU A 230 -18.22 13.15 23.90
N GLU A 231 -18.92 12.71 22.85
CA GLU A 231 -20.25 12.09 22.94
C GLU A 231 -20.23 10.81 23.77
N ILE A 232 -19.28 9.89 23.52
CA ILE A 232 -19.15 8.64 24.29
C ILE A 232 -18.77 8.93 25.76
N ALA A 233 -18.02 9.99 26.01
CA ALA A 233 -17.70 10.41 27.38
C ALA A 233 -18.95 10.89 28.14
N LEU A 234 -19.90 11.53 27.44
CA LEU A 234 -21.16 12.05 27.98
C LEU A 234 -22.23 10.95 28.14
N ASP A 235 -22.44 10.14 27.10
CA ASP A 235 -23.39 9.02 27.09
C ASP A 235 -22.68 7.72 26.71
N ARG A 236 -22.60 6.81 27.69
CA ARG A 236 -21.97 5.49 27.55
C ARG A 236 -22.97 4.38 27.21
N SER A 237 -24.19 4.74 26.80
CA SER A 237 -25.18 3.78 26.37
C SER A 237 -24.68 2.96 25.16
N PRO A 238 -25.04 1.67 25.05
CA PRO A 238 -24.69 0.85 23.89
C PRO A 238 -25.16 1.46 22.55
N ASP A 239 -26.27 2.20 22.58
CA ASP A 239 -26.82 2.90 21.41
C ASP A 239 -25.96 4.09 21.00
N ALA A 240 -25.54 4.94 21.94
CA ALA A 240 -24.65 6.07 21.66
C ALA A 240 -23.29 5.61 21.09
N ILE A 241 -22.73 4.54 21.63
CA ILE A 241 -21.48 3.95 21.14
C ILE A 241 -21.66 3.40 19.72
N THR A 242 -22.78 2.73 19.44
CA THR A 242 -23.05 2.19 18.11
C THR A 242 -23.21 3.31 17.09
N ALA A 243 -23.96 4.36 17.42
CA ALA A 243 -24.10 5.56 16.58
C ALA A 243 -22.75 6.26 16.31
N GLY A 244 -21.87 6.33 17.32
CA GLY A 244 -20.51 6.86 17.14
C GLY A 244 -19.70 6.06 16.14
N ILE A 245 -19.74 4.73 16.21
CA ILE A 245 -19.04 3.85 15.27
C ILE A 245 -19.61 3.96 13.86
N ASP A 246 -20.93 4.04 13.71
CA ASP A 246 -21.56 4.23 12.40
C ASP A 246 -21.10 5.53 11.74
N ARG A 247 -20.92 6.61 12.53
CA ARG A 247 -20.32 7.87 12.04
C ARG A 247 -18.86 7.71 11.60
N ILE A 248 -18.04 6.94 12.33
CA ILE A 248 -16.66 6.64 11.91
C ILE A 248 -16.65 5.81 10.62
N ASN A 249 -17.54 4.83 10.51
CA ASN A 249 -17.64 3.99 9.33
C ASN A 249 -18.08 4.82 8.10
N ALA A 250 -19.05 5.73 8.27
CA ALA A 250 -19.43 6.69 7.23
C ALA A 250 -18.25 7.57 6.83
N THR A 251 -17.51 8.12 7.81
CA THR A 251 -16.31 8.93 7.57
C THR A 251 -15.25 8.13 6.78
N LEU A 252 -14.99 6.88 7.17
CA LEU A 252 -14.07 6.00 6.45
C LEU A 252 -14.52 5.73 5.02
N GLY A 253 -15.81 5.51 4.80
CA GLY A 253 -16.38 5.33 3.47
C GLY A 253 -16.19 6.57 2.60
N GLU A 254 -16.49 7.75 3.14
CA GLU A 254 -16.30 9.03 2.45
C GLU A 254 -14.83 9.32 2.16
N THR A 255 -13.93 9.08 3.11
CA THR A 255 -12.48 9.22 2.90
C THR A 255 -11.97 8.23 1.86
N ALA A 256 -12.43 6.97 1.88
CA ALA A 256 -12.06 5.96 0.89
C ALA A 256 -12.54 6.38 -0.51
N GLN A 257 -13.76 6.88 -0.64
CA GLN A 257 -14.30 7.40 -1.90
C GLN A 257 -13.53 8.65 -2.37
N PHE A 258 -13.17 9.55 -1.45
CA PHE A 258 -12.32 10.70 -1.75
C PHE A 258 -10.95 10.24 -2.28
N MET A 259 -10.31 9.29 -1.62
CA MET A 259 -9.03 8.73 -2.04
C MET A 259 -9.11 8.02 -3.40
N ASP A 260 -10.20 7.31 -3.68
CA ASP A 260 -10.40 6.60 -4.94
C ASP A 260 -10.65 7.58 -6.10
N SER A 261 -11.54 8.55 -5.91
CA SER A 261 -11.82 9.61 -6.90
C SER A 261 -10.59 10.48 -7.21
N HIS A 262 -9.66 10.60 -6.25
CA HIS A 262 -8.41 11.36 -6.44
C HIS A 262 -7.20 10.44 -6.66
N SER A 263 -7.40 9.12 -6.79
CA SER A 263 -6.32 8.12 -6.89
C SER A 263 -5.43 8.32 -8.11
N GLU A 264 -5.97 8.76 -9.24
CA GLU A 264 -5.21 9.08 -10.46
C GLU A 264 -4.15 10.17 -10.19
N PHE A 265 -4.53 11.18 -9.42
CA PHE A 265 -3.62 12.26 -8.99
C PHE A 265 -2.61 11.77 -7.95
N LEU A 266 -3.09 11.04 -6.94
CA LEU A 266 -2.23 10.49 -5.89
C LEU A 266 -1.19 9.52 -6.45
N THR A 267 -1.57 8.71 -7.43
CA THR A 267 -0.68 7.76 -8.12
C THR A 267 0.37 8.52 -8.93
N ARG A 268 0.00 9.59 -9.65
CA ARG A 268 0.96 10.43 -10.39
C ARG A 268 1.97 11.16 -9.51
N ILE A 269 1.61 11.49 -8.27
CA ILE A 269 2.52 12.10 -7.29
C ILE A 269 3.36 11.05 -6.54
N ASN A 270 2.83 9.84 -6.40
CA ASN A 270 3.45 8.72 -5.70
C ASN A 270 4.35 7.86 -6.60
N ASP A 271 4.59 8.26 -7.85
CA ASP A 271 5.42 7.51 -8.81
C ASP A 271 6.81 8.15 -9.00
N PRO A 272 7.81 7.76 -8.19
CA PRO A 272 9.20 7.85 -8.58
C PRO A 272 9.55 6.58 -9.36
N ALA A 273 9.19 6.50 -10.65
CA ALA A 273 9.58 5.42 -11.54
C ALA A 273 9.36 4.00 -10.98
N VAL A 274 8.12 3.52 -11.00
CA VAL A 274 7.89 2.08 -11.12
C VAL A 274 7.49 1.81 -12.56
N GLU A 275 8.51 1.54 -13.40
CA GLU A 275 8.32 0.61 -14.50
C GLU A 275 7.58 -0.61 -13.91
N GLU A 276 6.34 -0.84 -14.34
CA GLU A 276 5.74 -2.16 -14.31
C GLU A 276 6.51 -3.06 -15.30
N GLY A 277 7.78 -3.32 -14.97
CA GLY A 277 8.46 -4.52 -15.40
C GLY A 277 7.94 -5.68 -14.55
N PRO A 278 7.84 -6.89 -15.11
CA PRO A 278 7.46 -8.07 -14.34
C PRO A 278 8.37 -8.15 -13.10
N LEU A 279 7.76 -8.37 -11.94
CA LEU A 279 8.45 -8.52 -10.66
C LEU A 279 9.70 -9.40 -10.85
N PRO A 280 10.91 -8.91 -10.54
CA PRO A 280 12.08 -9.77 -10.56
C PRO A 280 11.84 -10.90 -9.57
N ILE A 281 11.83 -12.12 -10.10
CA ILE A 281 11.82 -13.36 -9.33
C ILE A 281 13.02 -13.25 -8.37
N PRO A 282 12.81 -13.28 -7.05
CA PRO A 282 13.89 -13.08 -6.11
C PRO A 282 14.98 -14.13 -6.37
N PRO A 283 16.27 -13.75 -6.46
CA PRO A 283 17.33 -14.72 -6.54
C PRO A 283 17.28 -15.58 -5.29
N ALA A 284 17.15 -16.88 -5.49
CA ALA A 284 17.05 -17.88 -4.44
C ALA A 284 18.39 -18.07 -3.72
N ASN A 285 18.95 -17.04 -3.10
CA ASN A 285 20.18 -17.15 -2.30
C ASN A 285 20.08 -16.24 -1.07
N LEU A 286 19.81 -16.86 0.09
CA LEU A 286 20.17 -16.33 1.38
C LEU A 286 21.43 -17.08 1.83
N GLU A 287 22.56 -16.41 1.69
CA GLU A 287 23.78 -16.73 2.43
C GLU A 287 24.10 -15.55 3.36
N ARG A 288 24.40 -15.90 4.62
CA ARG A 288 25.04 -15.13 5.71
C ARG A 288 24.13 -14.14 6.46
N GLN A 289 24.02 -14.19 7.79
CA GLN A 289 24.99 -14.59 8.82
C GLN A 289 24.45 -15.63 9.79
#